data_AF-A0A1D7XNB5-F1
#
_entry.id   AF-A0A1D7XNB5-F1
#
_cell.length_a   1.000
_cell.length_b   1.000
_cell.length_c   1.000
_cell.angle_alpha   90.00
_cell.angle_beta   90.00
_cell.angle_gamma   90.00
#
_symmetry.space_group_name_H-M   'P 1'
#
loop_
_entity.id
_entity.type
_entity.pdbx_description
1 polymer ?
#
loop_
_entity_poly.entity_id
_entity_poly.type
_entity_poly.pdbx_seq_one_letter_code
_entity_poly.pdbx_strand_id
1 'polypeptide(L)'
;MNIIEEYTSVDNENNFEYKYRLTKSLYKGKVGYGIEVQSKSPNDVFYEKDSVNLVSTNRHNVKTLLTKLYENRVSPIHLIDIIGEYVDKHVYEFDNFITKEAAN
;
A
#
# COMPACT_ATOMS: atom_id res chain seq x y z
N MET A 1 2.81 9.13 6.34
CA MET A 1 2.16 8.78 5.04
C MET A 1 0.82 9.48 5.00
N ASN A 2 0.43 10.00 3.85
CA ASN A 2 -0.88 10.65 3.69
C ASN A 2 -1.79 9.73 2.89
N ILE A 3 -2.97 9.42 3.42
CA ILE A 3 -3.99 8.67 2.67
C ILE A 3 -4.52 9.57 1.57
N ILE A 4 -4.54 9.06 0.34
CA ILE A 4 -5.02 9.81 -0.83
C ILE A 4 -6.23 9.17 -1.51
N GLU A 5 -6.44 7.86 -1.33
CA GLU A 5 -7.66 7.15 -1.74
C GLU A 5 -7.95 6.04 -0.72
N GLU A 6 -9.23 5.70 -0.52
CA GLU A 6 -9.69 4.62 0.35
C GLU A 6 -10.82 3.85 -0.34
N TYR A 7 -10.77 2.52 -0.22
CA TYR A 7 -11.84 1.60 -0.60
C TYR A 7 -12.26 0.79 0.63
N THR A 8 -13.57 0.58 0.78
CA THR A 8 -14.14 -0.16 1.92
C THR A 8 -14.91 -1.36 1.40
N SER A 9 -14.65 -2.54 1.96
CA SER A 9 -15.41 -3.77 1.73
C SER A 9 -15.95 -4.29 3.05
N VAL A 10 -17.18 -4.80 3.05
CA VAL A 10 -17.78 -5.44 4.22
C VAL A 10 -18.00 -6.91 3.90
N ASP A 11 -17.49 -7.78 4.76
CA ASP A 11 -17.82 -9.20 4.76
C ASP A 11 -19.02 -9.44 5.67
N ASN A 12 -20.21 -9.61 5.07
CA ASN A 12 -21.46 -9.76 5.82
C ASN A 12 -21.55 -11.07 6.61
N GLU A 13 -20.79 -12.11 6.23
CA GLU A 13 -20.83 -13.40 6.91
C GLU A 13 -20.13 -13.33 8.27
N ASN A 14 -18.92 -12.75 8.28
CA ASN A 14 -18.11 -12.62 9.50
C ASN A 14 -18.23 -11.23 10.15
N ASN A 15 -19.00 -10.32 9.56
CA ASN A 15 -19.15 -8.91 9.91
C ASN A 15 -17.82 -8.13 9.97
N PHE A 16 -16.84 -8.48 9.14
CA PHE A 16 -15.57 -7.74 9.09
C PHE A 16 -15.64 -6.57 8.11
N GLU A 17 -15.17 -5.42 8.55
CA GLU A 17 -14.88 -4.29 7.67
C GLU A 17 -13.41 -4.34 7.25
N TYR A 18 -13.17 -4.24 5.94
CA TYR A 18 -11.84 -4.10 5.35
C TYR A 18 -11.69 -2.72 4.73
N LYS A 19 -10.54 -2.11 4.94
CA LYS A 19 -10.16 -0.83 4.32
C LYS A 19 -8.84 -0.98 3.58
N TYR A 20 -8.84 -0.54 2.33
CA TYR A 20 -7.69 -0.57 1.42
C TYR A 20 -7.36 0.86 1.02
N ARG A 21 -6.16 1.31 1.34
CA ARG A 21 -5.78 2.72 1.20
C ARG A 21 -4.57 2.88 0.31
N LEU A 22 -4.68 3.82 -0.64
CA LEU A 22 -3.54 4.34 -1.37
C LEU A 22 -2.90 5.43 -0.52
N THR A 23 -1.62 5.29 -0.24
CA THR A 23 -0.87 6.29 0.53
C THR A 23 0.16 7.00 -0.32
N LYS A 24 0.48 8.23 0.06
CA LYS A 24 1.51 9.08 -0.54
C LYS A 24 2.54 9.42 0.54
N SER A 25 3.81 9.29 0.21
CA SER A 25 4.94 9.61 1.09
C SER A 25 6.03 10.34 0.30
N LEU A 26 6.95 10.98 1.02
CA LEU A 26 8.15 11.59 0.45
C LEU A 26 9.35 10.75 0.90
N TYR A 27 10.15 10.29 -0.04
CA TYR A 27 11.38 9.54 0.21
C TYR A 27 12.52 10.16 -0.60
N LYS A 28 13.57 10.63 0.10
CA LYS A 28 14.74 11.30 -0.51
C LYS A 28 14.36 12.39 -1.54
N GLY A 29 13.35 13.20 -1.20
CA GLY A 29 12.88 14.30 -2.06
C GLY A 29 11.98 13.89 -3.23
N LYS A 30 11.66 12.60 -3.43
CA LYS A 30 10.65 12.15 -4.40
C LYS A 30 9.40 11.62 -3.74
N VAL A 31 8.29 11.77 -4.48
CA VAL A 31 7.01 11.19 -4.11
C VAL A 31 7.04 9.69 -4.36
N GLY A 32 6.72 8.92 -3.33
CA GLY A 32 6.43 7.49 -3.41
C GLY A 32 4.98 7.21 -3.04
N TYR A 33 4.45 6.13 -3.57
CA TYR A 33 3.10 5.65 -3.28
C TYR A 33 3.16 4.29 -2.58
N GLY A 34 2.29 4.11 -1.60
CA GLY A 34 2.21 2.90 -0.78
C GLY A 34 0.79 2.37 -0.68
N ILE A 35 0.67 1.23 -0.01
CA ILE A 35 -0.60 0.54 0.24
C ILE A 35 -0.71 0.27 1.73
N GLU A 36 -1.89 0.53 2.31
CA GLU A 36 -2.25 0.09 3.66
C GLU A 36 -3.54 -0.74 3.57
N VAL A 37 -3.55 -1.88 4.27
CA VAL A 37 -4.73 -2.74 4.40
C VAL A 37 -5.05 -2.88 5.88
N GLN A 38 -6.32 -2.70 6.21
CA GLN A 38 -6.85 -2.82 7.56
C GLN A 38 -8.05 -3.75 7.54
N SER A 39 -8.21 -4.57 8.58
CA SER A 39 -9.43 -5.33 8.86
C SER A 39 -9.88 -5.10 10.29
N LYS A 40 -11.18 -4.97 10.52
CA LYS A 40 -11.75 -4.68 11.83
C LYS A 40 -13.08 -5.41 12.04
N SER A 41 -13.27 -5.98 13.22
CA SER A 41 -14.55 -6.54 13.67
C SER A 41 -15.51 -5.44 14.15
N PRO A 42 -16.84 -5.69 14.21
CA PRO A 42 -17.84 -4.67 14.55
C PRO A 42 -17.68 -4.06 15.95
N ASN A 43 -17.17 -4.86 16.89
CA ASN A 43 -17.02 -4.48 18.30
C ASN A 43 -15.57 -4.09 18.64
N ASP A 44 -14.72 -3.88 17.64
CA ASP A 44 -13.31 -3.50 17.79
C ASP A 44 -12.44 -4.51 18.56
N VAL A 45 -12.97 -5.70 18.85
CA VAL A 45 -12.25 -6.79 19.54
C VAL A 45 -11.09 -7.28 18.69
N PHE A 46 -11.28 -7.33 17.38
CA PHE A 46 -10.24 -7.60 16.41
C PHE A 46 -9.99 -6.38 15.54
N TYR A 47 -8.72 -5.99 15.47
CA TYR A 47 -8.20 -4.94 14.60
C TYR A 47 -6.82 -5.37 14.12
N GLU A 48 -6.68 -5.50 12.80
CA GLU A 48 -5.40 -5.80 12.17
C GLU A 48 -5.12 -4.80 11.07
N LYS A 49 -3.84 -4.47 10.91
CA LYS A 49 -3.40 -3.51 9.92
C LYS A 49 -1.96 -3.79 9.50
N ASP A 50 -1.72 -3.74 8.20
CA ASP A 50 -0.39 -3.82 7.63
C ASP A 50 -0.24 -2.85 6.46
N SER A 51 0.99 -2.47 6.14
CA SER A 51 1.27 -1.48 5.11
C SER A 51 2.66 -1.61 4.51
N VAL A 52 2.75 -1.32 3.22
CA VAL A 52 4.02 -1.04 2.54
C VAL A 52 4.06 0.42 2.11
N ASN A 53 4.96 1.18 2.73
CA ASN A 53 5.01 2.64 2.61
C ASN A 53 5.49 3.14 1.24
N LEU A 54 6.27 2.32 0.54
CA LEU A 54 6.91 2.61 -0.75
C LEU A 54 6.80 1.38 -1.63
N VAL A 55 5.84 1.39 -2.54
CA VAL A 55 5.63 0.33 -3.53
C VAL A 55 6.19 0.74 -4.90
N SER A 56 5.93 1.98 -5.32
CA SER A 56 6.43 2.53 -6.58
C SER A 56 6.30 4.05 -6.57
N THR A 57 7.05 4.72 -7.44
CA THR A 57 6.90 6.15 -7.75
C THR A 57 5.71 6.43 -8.69
N ASN A 58 5.16 5.39 -9.34
CA ASN A 58 4.04 5.50 -10.25
C ASN A 58 2.70 5.24 -9.54
N ARG A 59 1.91 6.31 -9.35
CA ARG A 59 0.58 6.25 -8.71
C ARG A 59 -0.38 5.27 -9.39
N HIS A 60 -0.42 5.25 -10.73
CA HIS A 60 -1.39 4.44 -11.47
C HIS A 60 -1.12 2.95 -11.24
N ASN A 61 0.15 2.56 -11.27
CA ASN A 61 0.61 1.22 -10.98
C ASN A 61 0.20 0.75 -9.57
N VAL A 62 0.47 1.56 -8.55
CA VAL A 62 0.08 1.23 -7.16
C VAL A 62 -1.44 1.19 -7.00
N LYS A 63 -2.19 2.07 -7.68
CA LYS A 63 -3.65 2.05 -7.68
C LYS A 63 -4.21 0.77 -8.31
N THR A 64 -3.68 0.34 -9.45
CA THR A 64 -4.09 -0.92 -10.09
C THR A 64 -3.85 -2.12 -9.18
N LEU A 65 -2.72 -2.13 -8.47
CA LEU A 65 -2.44 -3.16 -7.46
C LEU A 65 -3.44 -3.11 -6.30
N LEU A 66 -3.70 -1.92 -5.74
CA LEU A 66 -4.68 -1.71 -4.67
C LEU A 66 -6.08 -2.20 -5.05
N THR A 67 -6.54 -1.92 -6.27
CA THR A 67 -7.84 -2.38 -6.77
C THR A 67 -7.92 -3.90 -6.79
N LYS A 68 -6.84 -4.60 -7.20
CA LYS A 68 -6.80 -6.07 -7.14
C LYS A 68 -6.88 -6.61 -5.71
N LEU A 69 -6.19 -5.98 -4.75
CA LEU A 69 -6.26 -6.38 -3.34
C LEU A 69 -7.69 -6.23 -2.79
N TYR A 70 -8.34 -5.11 -3.13
CA TYR A 70 -9.72 -4.83 -2.76
C TYR A 70 -10.70 -5.86 -3.36
N GLU A 71 -10.61 -6.11 -4.67
CA GLU A 71 -11.48 -7.07 -5.37
C GLU A 71 -11.37 -8.48 -4.81
N ASN A 72 -10.17 -8.87 -4.34
CA ASN A 72 -9.91 -10.20 -3.78
C ASN A 72 -10.05 -10.26 -2.25
N ARG A 73 -10.48 -9.17 -1.60
CA ARG A 73 -10.60 -9.06 -0.14
C ARG A 73 -9.36 -9.54 0.63
N VAL A 74 -8.17 -9.12 0.18
CA VAL A 74 -6.90 -9.48 0.81
C VAL A 74 -6.86 -8.97 2.25
N SER A 75 -6.63 -9.86 3.22
CA SER A 75 -6.47 -9.46 4.62
C SER A 75 -5.10 -8.85 4.89
N PRO A 76 -4.95 -7.99 5.92
CA PRO A 76 -3.67 -7.37 6.27
C PRO A 76 -2.50 -8.36 6.40
N ILE A 77 -2.73 -9.51 7.06
CA ILE A 77 -1.69 -10.51 7.31
C ILE A 77 -1.11 -11.16 6.03
N HIS A 78 -1.86 -11.13 4.92
CA HIS A 78 -1.43 -11.70 3.64
C HIS A 78 -0.92 -10.62 2.68
N LEU A 79 -0.82 -9.36 3.12
CA LEU A 79 -0.46 -8.23 2.27
C LEU A 79 0.92 -8.45 1.65
N ILE A 80 1.93 -8.71 2.48
CA ILE A 80 3.32 -8.86 2.04
C ILE A 80 3.49 -10.05 1.10
N ASP A 81 2.85 -11.18 1.38
CA ASP A 81 2.91 -12.37 0.53
C ASP A 81 2.41 -12.09 -0.90
N ILE A 82 1.45 -11.18 -1.04
CA ILE A 82 0.83 -10.84 -2.33
C ILE A 82 1.59 -9.73 -3.05
N ILE A 83 2.03 -8.68 -2.34
CA ILE A 83 2.65 -7.51 -2.99
C ILE A 83 4.18 -7.51 -2.94
N GLY A 84 4.81 -8.39 -2.18
CA GLY A 84 6.26 -8.42 -2.01
C GLY A 84 7.02 -8.53 -3.35
N GLU A 85 6.63 -9.48 -4.19
CA GLU A 85 7.26 -9.64 -5.52
C GLU A 85 7.07 -8.39 -6.40
N TYR A 86 5.93 -7.70 -6.26
CA TYR A 86 5.69 -6.45 -6.97
C TYR A 86 6.63 -5.35 -6.46
N VAL A 87 6.76 -5.21 -5.14
CA VAL A 87 7.66 -4.23 -4.51
C VAL A 87 9.10 -4.47 -4.94
N ASP A 88 9.57 -5.72 -4.90
CA ASP A 88 10.93 -6.09 -5.31
C ASP A 88 11.20 -5.73 -6.77
N LYS A 89 10.22 -5.93 -7.66
CA LYS A 89 10.34 -5.54 -9.07
C LYS A 89 10.37 -4.03 -9.29
N HIS A 90 9.90 -3.23 -8.35
CA HIS A 90 9.78 -1.77 -8.49
C HIS A 90 10.73 -0.97 -7.59
N VAL A 91 11.53 -1.64 -6.75
CA VAL A 91 12.49 -0.98 -5.84
C VAL A 91 13.51 -0.11 -6.59
N TYR A 92 13.92 -0.53 -7.79
CA TYR A 92 14.89 0.18 -8.64
C TYR A 92 14.45 1.61 -8.99
N GLU A 93 13.14 1.90 -8.97
CA GLU A 93 12.61 3.24 -9.21
C GLU A 93 13.14 4.26 -8.18
N PHE A 94 13.58 3.76 -7.03
CA PHE A 94 14.13 4.53 -5.91
C PHE A 94 15.68 4.55 -5.86
N ASP A 95 16.38 3.92 -6.83
CA ASP A 95 17.86 3.83 -6.86
C ASP A 95 18.56 4.89 -7.73
N ASN A 96 17.85 5.54 -8.67
CA ASN A 96 18.40 6.52 -9.62
C ASN A 96 18.80 7.89 -9.01
N PHE A 97 19.50 7.92 -7.87
CA PHE A 97 19.65 9.14 -7.05
C PHE A 97 21.07 9.53 -6.64
N ILE A 98 22.11 8.90 -7.18
CA ILE A 98 23.45 9.50 -7.13
C ILE A 98 23.77 10.04 -8.52
N THR A 99 23.43 11.31 -8.77
CA THR A 99 24.22 12.23 -9.64
C THR A 99 23.52 13.58 -9.73
N LYS A 100 23.86 14.50 -8.81
CA LYS A 100 24.05 15.94 -9.10
C LYS A 100 24.54 16.80 -7.91
N GLU A 101 25.18 16.20 -6.91
CA GLU A 101 25.91 16.98 -5.87
C GLU A 101 27.41 16.67 -5.81
N ALA A 102 27.94 15.80 -6.67
CA ALA A 102 29.38 15.47 -6.72
C ALA A 102 30.11 16.12 -7.92
N ALA A 103 29.53 17.16 -8.54
CA ALA A 103 30.10 17.82 -9.71
C ALA A 103 30.07 19.36 -9.63
N ASN A 104 30.15 19.93 -8.43
CA ASN A 104 30.43 21.34 -8.20
C ASN A 104 31.59 21.50 -7.22
#